data_AF-G8U0Y8-F1
#
_entry.id   AF-G8U0Y8-F1
#
_cell.length_a   1.000
_cell.length_b   1.000
_cell.length_c   1.000
_cell.angle_alpha   90.00
_cell.angle_beta   90.00
_cell.angle_gamma   90.00
#
_symmetry.space_group_name_H-M   'P 1'
#
loop_
_entity.id
_entity.type
_entity.pdbx_description
1 polymer ?
#
loop_
_entity_poly.entity_id
_entity_poly.type
_entity_poly.pdbx_seq_one_letter_code
_entity_poly.pdbx_strand_id
1 'polypeptide(L)'
;MGSAPGELQRQYYALLNWLFLAPALPLLRIQAIGHGHHGYLYPMTAIVYGKSNAGKTDFLKTVLRLMTGLDVLVPGGDFTKTAYAAWAKRAQALPMVVDDIQRDRFQRHAVELIKSTDYFDTLPAPCLVFSANADIDGLATEVTKRAYVVPIAASIPVSAAAKDRYTRQIQQQVGTALYRAYLGRVLPDLADLAPQWDNPEPPDPYQTASSVLLEVLSEALGTTPPWARVLRLDDYLAAPDGHIRETLINLWQTRPQMFRIDRAAHQLVLEASSQTELGRWRKTLPSYLVIQQAQLSLILHLEETERFLGMRLNPRRWWQRR
;
A
#
# COMPACT_ATOMS: atom_id res chain seq x y z
N MET A 1 19.76 0.21 -4.50
CA MET A 1 20.15 0.81 -3.20
C MET A 1 19.01 0.56 -2.22
N GLY A 2 19.31 0.16 -0.97
CA GLY A 2 18.28 -0.02 0.05
C GLY A 2 17.60 1.31 0.36
N SER A 3 16.30 1.28 0.62
CA SER A 3 15.54 2.44 1.06
C SER A 3 16.24 3.11 2.24
N ALA A 4 16.32 4.45 2.25
CA ALA A 4 16.93 5.20 3.35
C ALA A 4 16.29 4.76 4.69
N PRO A 5 17.04 4.70 5.81
CA PRO A 5 16.55 4.14 7.08
C PRO A 5 15.19 4.69 7.57
N GLY A 6 14.87 5.94 7.24
CA GLY A 6 13.58 6.56 7.58
C GLY A 6 12.41 6.23 6.65
N GLU A 7 12.67 5.71 5.44
CA GLU A 7 11.62 5.38 4.47
C GLU A 7 10.82 4.15 4.88
N LEU A 8 11.51 3.12 5.38
CA LEU A 8 10.85 1.92 5.92
C LEU A 8 9.94 2.26 7.10
N GLN A 9 10.41 3.15 7.99
CA GLN A 9 9.63 3.62 9.13
C GLN A 9 8.39 4.39 8.69
N ARG A 10 8.51 5.26 7.67
CA ARG A 10 7.38 5.97 7.06
C ARG A 10 6.33 5.03 6.47
N GLN A 11 6.76 3.99 5.76
CA GLN A 11 5.86 2.98 5.18
C GLN A 11 5.10 2.22 6.28
N TYR A 12 5.80 1.77 7.32
CA TYR A 12 5.17 1.09 8.45
C TYR A 12 4.24 2.01 9.24
N TYR A 13 4.60 3.29 9.41
CA TYR A 13 3.70 4.27 10.02
C TYR A 13 2.44 4.50 9.19
N ALA A 14 2.54 4.57 7.86
CA ALA A 14 1.37 4.68 7.00
C ALA A 14 0.48 3.44 7.07
N LEU A 15 1.08 2.24 7.12
CA LEU A 15 0.36 0.99 7.34
C LEU A 15 -0.29 0.92 8.73
N LEU A 16 0.37 1.43 9.78
CA LEU A 16 -0.21 1.55 11.12
C LEU A 16 -1.47 2.40 11.10
N ASN A 17 -1.40 3.60 10.49
CA ASN A 17 -2.55 4.50 10.37
C ASN A 17 -3.71 3.84 9.61
N TRP A 18 -3.41 3.19 8.49
CA TRP A 18 -4.43 2.46 7.71
C TRP A 18 -5.08 1.35 8.54
N LEU A 19 -4.30 0.55 9.27
CA LEU A 19 -4.81 -0.52 10.13
C LEU A 19 -5.66 0.01 11.28
N PHE A 20 -5.26 1.12 11.90
CA PHE A 20 -6.02 1.76 12.97
C PHE A 20 -7.34 2.36 12.47
N LEU A 21 -7.36 2.89 11.24
CA LEU A 21 -8.58 3.39 10.61
C LEU A 21 -9.47 2.27 10.03
N ALA A 22 -8.90 1.09 9.74
CA ALA A 22 -9.57 0.00 9.03
C ALA A 22 -10.97 -0.36 9.57
N PRO A 23 -11.23 -0.38 10.89
CA PRO A 23 -12.59 -0.68 11.37
C PRO A 23 -13.67 0.32 11.00
N ALA A 24 -13.32 1.57 10.68
CA ALA A 24 -14.26 2.60 10.24
C ALA A 24 -14.43 2.64 8.71
N LEU A 25 -13.45 2.15 7.94
CA LEU A 25 -13.49 2.19 6.48
C LEU A 25 -14.75 1.59 5.83
N PRO A 26 -15.34 0.46 6.31
CA PRO A 26 -16.56 -0.08 5.72
C PRO A 26 -17.73 0.91 5.83
N LEU A 27 -17.83 1.59 6.98
CA LEU A 27 -18.88 2.59 7.21
C LEU A 27 -18.65 3.83 6.36
N LEU A 28 -17.41 4.32 6.29
CA LEU A 28 -17.03 5.46 5.45
C LEU A 28 -17.28 5.18 3.97
N ARG A 29 -17.06 3.93 3.53
CA ARG A 29 -17.37 3.49 2.16
C ARG A 29 -18.87 3.47 1.88
N ILE A 30 -19.69 2.99 2.83
CA ILE A 30 -21.16 3.04 2.70
C ILE A 30 -21.63 4.50 2.58
N GLN A 31 -21.08 5.41 3.39
CA GLN A 31 -21.37 6.84 3.29
C GLN A 31 -20.97 7.40 1.92
N ALA A 32 -19.75 7.13 1.46
CA ALA A 32 -19.29 7.56 0.13
C ALA A 32 -20.25 7.14 -0.98
N ILE A 33 -20.64 5.85 -1.01
CA ILE A 33 -21.57 5.31 -2.01
C ILE A 33 -22.95 5.98 -1.90
N GLY A 34 -23.46 6.16 -0.67
CA GLY A 34 -24.74 6.81 -0.40
C GLY A 34 -24.81 8.25 -0.91
N HIS A 35 -23.68 8.95 -0.95
CA HIS A 35 -23.55 10.32 -1.47
C HIS A 35 -23.04 10.38 -2.93
N GLY A 36 -23.03 9.25 -3.66
CA GLY A 36 -22.70 9.22 -5.09
C GLY A 36 -21.20 9.18 -5.41
N HIS A 37 -20.33 9.06 -4.42
CA HIS A 37 -18.89 8.87 -4.63
C HIS A 37 -18.58 7.42 -5.06
N HIS A 38 -17.43 7.22 -5.69
CA HIS A 38 -17.03 5.90 -6.16
C HIS A 38 -16.74 4.92 -5.00
N GLY A 39 -17.33 3.73 -5.07
CA GLY A 39 -17.17 2.70 -4.03
C GLY A 39 -15.78 2.08 -3.86
N TYR A 40 -14.77 2.51 -4.63
CA TYR A 40 -13.37 2.13 -4.46
C TYR A 40 -12.47 3.30 -4.03
N LEU A 41 -13.06 4.45 -3.72
CA LEU A 41 -12.36 5.64 -3.21
C LEU A 41 -11.50 5.31 -1.99
N TYR A 42 -12.05 4.54 -1.05
CA TYR A 42 -11.33 4.10 0.14
C TYR A 42 -10.91 2.64 0.01
N PRO A 43 -9.60 2.34 -0.11
CA PRO A 43 -9.13 0.98 -0.28
C PRO A 43 -9.45 0.13 0.95
N MET A 44 -10.33 -0.86 0.77
CA MET A 44 -10.73 -1.83 1.81
C MET A 44 -9.70 -2.96 1.98
N THR A 45 -8.70 -3.01 1.11
CA THR A 45 -7.65 -4.04 1.14
C THR A 45 -6.27 -3.38 1.16
N ALA A 46 -5.38 -3.90 2.00
CA ALA A 46 -3.95 -3.61 1.95
C ALA A 46 -3.17 -4.84 1.48
N ILE A 47 -2.17 -4.63 0.62
CA ILE A 47 -1.28 -5.69 0.13
C ILE A 47 0.14 -5.32 0.53
N VAL A 48 0.69 -6.06 1.49
CA VAL A 48 2.02 -5.86 2.04
C VAL A 48 2.93 -6.95 1.48
N TYR A 49 3.78 -6.60 0.53
CA TYR A 49 4.69 -7.58 -0.08
C TYR A 49 6.13 -7.12 -0.01
N GLY A 50 7.05 -8.08 -0.03
CA GLY A 50 8.46 -7.79 0.11
C GLY A 50 9.26 -9.00 0.54
N LYS A 51 10.55 -8.81 0.82
CA LYS A 51 11.44 -9.90 1.25
C LYS A 51 10.91 -10.60 2.52
N SER A 52 11.20 -11.90 2.64
CA SER A 52 10.68 -12.77 3.70
C SER A 52 11.11 -12.36 5.11
N ASN A 53 12.17 -11.54 5.25
CA ASN A 53 12.69 -11.03 6.52
C ASN A 53 12.53 -9.51 6.68
N ALA A 54 11.49 -8.93 6.08
CA ALA A 54 11.25 -7.50 6.19
C ALA A 54 10.61 -7.06 7.52
N GLY A 55 10.18 -8.00 8.37
CA GLY A 55 9.46 -7.70 9.62
C GLY A 55 7.94 -7.55 9.44
N LYS A 56 7.38 -7.92 8.27
CA LYS A 56 5.94 -7.82 7.95
C LYS A 56 5.06 -8.50 8.99
N THR A 57 5.28 -9.80 9.22
CA THR A 57 4.48 -10.61 10.15
C THR A 57 4.56 -10.07 11.57
N ASP A 58 5.76 -9.74 12.06
CA ASP A 58 5.94 -9.22 13.41
C ASP A 58 5.28 -7.86 13.59
N PHE A 59 5.38 -6.98 12.60
CA PHE A 59 4.69 -5.70 12.60
C PHE A 59 3.18 -5.90 12.65
N LEU A 60 2.62 -6.72 11.76
CA LEU A 60 1.17 -6.98 11.69
C LEU A 60 0.64 -7.58 13.00
N LYS A 61 1.35 -8.54 13.61
CA LYS A 61 1.02 -9.08 14.94
C LYS A 61 1.04 -7.99 16.01
N THR A 62 2.05 -7.13 15.99
CA THR A 62 2.17 -6.02 16.94
C THR A 62 0.99 -5.06 16.83
N VAL A 63 0.58 -4.71 15.61
CA VAL A 63 -0.59 -3.84 15.40
C VAL A 63 -1.88 -4.51 15.84
N LEU A 64 -2.08 -5.80 15.56
CA LEU A 64 -3.24 -6.53 16.06
C LEU A 64 -3.27 -6.57 17.60
N ARG A 65 -2.12 -6.73 18.27
CA ARG A 65 -2.04 -6.66 19.74
C ARG A 65 -2.36 -5.27 20.26
N LEU A 66 -1.87 -4.22 19.60
CA LEU A 66 -2.22 -2.83 19.92
C LEU A 66 -3.74 -2.60 19.81
N MET A 67 -4.40 -3.22 18.83
CA MET A 67 -5.83 -3.03 18.60
C MET A 67 -6.71 -3.88 19.52
N THR A 68 -6.32 -5.14 19.75
CA THR A 68 -7.21 -6.18 20.29
C THR A 68 -6.66 -6.90 21.52
N GLY A 69 -5.36 -6.75 21.81
CA GLY A 69 -4.64 -7.59 22.76
C GLY A 69 -4.30 -9.00 22.24
N LEU A 70 -4.69 -9.33 21.00
CA LEU A 70 -4.48 -10.62 20.35
C LEU A 70 -3.62 -10.45 19.08
N ASP A 71 -3.00 -11.54 18.61
CA ASP A 71 -2.17 -11.58 17.39
C ASP A 71 -2.64 -12.64 16.38
N VAL A 72 -3.97 -12.78 16.25
CA VAL A 72 -4.58 -13.80 15.39
C VAL A 72 -4.41 -13.44 13.92
N LEU A 73 -3.66 -14.27 13.19
CA LEU A 73 -3.50 -14.20 11.75
C LEU A 73 -4.25 -15.36 11.09
N VAL A 74 -4.81 -15.11 9.91
CA VAL A 74 -5.32 -16.14 9.01
C VAL A 74 -4.13 -16.68 8.21
N PRO A 75 -3.79 -17.97 8.31
CA PRO A 75 -2.72 -18.54 7.48
C PRO A 75 -3.07 -18.40 6.00
N GLY A 76 -2.10 -18.00 5.18
CA GLY A 76 -2.29 -17.81 3.74
C GLY A 76 -2.87 -19.05 3.07
N GLY A 77 -2.44 -20.25 3.46
CA GLY A 77 -2.95 -21.54 2.98
C GLY A 77 -4.43 -21.80 3.28
N ASP A 78 -5.01 -21.17 4.29
CA ASP A 78 -6.39 -21.36 4.71
C ASP A 78 -7.34 -20.34 4.06
N PHE A 79 -6.77 -19.29 3.44
CA PHE A 79 -7.56 -18.27 2.80
C PHE A 79 -8.14 -18.75 1.48
N THR A 80 -9.47 -18.65 1.38
CA THR A 80 -10.22 -18.81 0.13
C THR A 80 -11.34 -17.77 0.08
N LYS A 81 -11.78 -17.48 -1.14
CA LYS A 81 -12.93 -16.59 -1.38
C LYS A 81 -14.19 -17.07 -0.66
N THR A 82 -14.44 -18.38 -0.66
CA THR A 82 -15.62 -18.98 -0.03
C THR A 82 -15.54 -18.95 1.50
N ALA A 83 -14.33 -19.00 2.08
CA ALA A 83 -14.14 -18.88 3.52
C ALA A 83 -14.27 -17.44 4.03
N TYR A 84 -14.14 -16.42 3.17
CA TYR A 84 -14.19 -15.01 3.56
C TYR A 84 -15.41 -14.69 4.41
N ALA A 85 -16.62 -15.08 4.00
CA ALA A 85 -17.84 -14.76 4.73
C ALA A 85 -17.85 -15.32 6.17
N ALA A 86 -17.29 -16.52 6.36
CA ALA A 86 -17.18 -17.14 7.68
C ALA A 86 -16.17 -16.41 8.57
N TRP A 87 -15.05 -15.98 7.98
CA TRP A 87 -14.04 -15.18 8.67
C TRP A 87 -14.54 -13.76 8.97
N ALA A 88 -15.27 -13.13 8.05
CA ALA A 88 -15.83 -11.80 8.22
C ALA A 88 -16.79 -11.74 9.42
N LYS A 89 -17.64 -12.77 9.57
CA LYS A 89 -18.51 -12.93 10.75
C LYS A 89 -17.72 -13.05 12.07
N ARG A 90 -16.52 -13.62 12.06
CA ARG A 90 -15.66 -13.72 13.26
C ARG A 90 -14.95 -12.42 13.56
N ALA A 91 -14.41 -11.77 12.53
CA ALA A 91 -13.63 -10.54 12.68
C ALA A 91 -14.49 -9.30 12.94
N GLN A 92 -15.78 -9.33 12.56
CA GLN A 92 -16.69 -8.19 12.67
C GLN A 92 -16.11 -6.98 11.92
N ALA A 93 -15.84 -5.88 12.62
CA ALA A 93 -15.23 -4.69 12.03
C ALA A 93 -13.69 -4.73 12.06
N LEU A 94 -13.05 -5.67 12.77
CA LEU A 94 -11.60 -5.71 12.90
C LEU A 94 -10.94 -6.21 11.60
N PRO A 95 -9.78 -5.66 11.22
CA PRO A 95 -9.10 -6.08 9.99
C PRO A 95 -8.71 -7.56 10.06
N MET A 96 -8.98 -8.28 8.99
CA MET A 96 -8.51 -9.65 8.81
C MET A 96 -7.15 -9.67 8.13
N VAL A 97 -6.15 -10.18 8.84
CA VAL A 97 -4.79 -10.28 8.32
C VAL A 97 -4.51 -11.70 7.84
N VAL A 98 -4.33 -11.84 6.54
CA VAL A 98 -3.92 -13.08 5.86
C VAL A 98 -2.41 -13.06 5.68
N ASP A 99 -1.70 -13.93 6.39
CA ASP A 99 -0.24 -13.93 6.42
C ASP A 99 0.39 -14.97 5.49
N ASP A 100 1.51 -14.61 4.89
CA ASP A 100 2.29 -15.43 3.95
C ASP A 100 1.44 -16.08 2.84
N ILE A 101 0.59 -15.30 2.19
CA ILE A 101 -0.18 -15.79 1.04
C ILE A 101 0.73 -15.97 -0.18
N GLN A 102 0.67 -17.18 -0.75
CA GLN A 102 1.42 -17.53 -1.96
C GLN A 102 0.78 -16.91 -3.20
N ARG A 103 1.58 -16.57 -4.22
CA ARG A 103 1.14 -15.90 -5.46
C ARG A 103 -0.07 -16.55 -6.12
N ASP A 104 -0.03 -17.86 -6.32
CA ASP A 104 -1.09 -18.62 -6.95
C ASP A 104 -2.42 -18.48 -6.23
N ARG A 105 -2.38 -18.50 -4.89
CA ARG A 105 -3.56 -18.40 -4.05
C ARG A 105 -4.09 -16.97 -4.02
N PHE A 106 -3.20 -15.99 -3.96
CA PHE A 106 -3.55 -14.58 -4.07
C PHE A 106 -4.27 -14.30 -5.40
N GLN A 107 -3.73 -14.78 -6.51
CA GLN A 107 -4.34 -14.61 -7.83
C GLN A 107 -5.72 -15.27 -7.95
N ARG A 108 -5.88 -16.48 -7.39
CA ARG A 108 -7.15 -17.22 -7.47
C ARG A 108 -8.24 -16.70 -6.56
N HIS A 109 -7.90 -16.16 -5.37
CA HIS A 109 -8.92 -15.82 -4.37
C HIS A 109 -8.92 -14.35 -3.96
N ALA A 110 -7.77 -13.75 -3.72
CA ALA A 110 -7.68 -12.37 -3.23
C ALA A 110 -8.02 -11.36 -4.34
N VAL A 111 -7.47 -11.55 -5.54
CA VAL A 111 -7.70 -10.64 -6.68
C VAL A 111 -9.18 -10.52 -7.03
N GLU A 112 -9.93 -11.62 -7.00
CA GLU A 112 -11.36 -11.62 -7.29
C GLU A 112 -12.15 -10.85 -6.22
N LEU A 113 -11.82 -11.01 -4.93
CA LEU A 113 -12.41 -10.24 -3.84
C LEU A 113 -12.12 -8.75 -3.95
N ILE A 114 -10.89 -8.37 -4.32
CA ILE A 114 -10.51 -6.96 -4.52
C ILE A 114 -11.28 -6.33 -5.68
N LYS A 115 -11.59 -7.12 -6.72
CA LYS A 115 -12.36 -6.65 -7.88
C LYS A 115 -13.85 -6.53 -7.60
N SER A 116 -14.40 -7.46 -6.81
CA SER A 116 -15.82 -7.52 -6.50
C SER A 116 -16.11 -6.62 -5.30
N THR A 117 -16.74 -5.48 -5.59
CA THR A 117 -17.17 -4.49 -4.60
C THR A 117 -18.17 -5.05 -3.60
N ASP A 118 -18.95 -6.04 -4.02
CA ASP A 118 -20.13 -6.56 -3.32
C ASP A 118 -19.79 -7.23 -1.98
N TYR A 119 -18.57 -7.76 -1.83
CA TYR A 119 -18.10 -8.38 -0.58
C TYR A 119 -17.96 -7.39 0.58
N PHE A 120 -17.91 -6.10 0.27
CA PHE A 120 -17.80 -5.03 1.25
C PHE A 120 -19.12 -4.28 1.44
N ASP A 121 -20.18 -4.65 0.71
CA ASP A 121 -21.48 -3.96 0.75
C ASP A 121 -22.40 -4.51 1.87
N THR A 122 -22.07 -5.68 2.44
CA THR A 122 -22.81 -6.28 3.55
C THR A 122 -21.99 -6.31 4.83
N LEU A 123 -22.51 -5.72 5.90
CA LEU A 123 -21.86 -5.76 7.21
C LEU A 123 -22.09 -7.11 7.91
N PRO A 124 -21.10 -7.64 8.65
CA PRO A 124 -19.74 -7.11 8.82
C PRO A 124 -18.85 -7.31 7.59
N ALA A 125 -18.11 -6.26 7.22
CA ALA A 125 -17.21 -6.22 6.06
C ALA A 125 -15.79 -5.80 6.48
N PRO A 126 -15.04 -6.64 7.22
CA PRO A 126 -13.72 -6.24 7.69
C PRO A 126 -12.78 -5.98 6.53
N CYS A 127 -11.91 -4.98 6.70
CA CYS A 127 -10.82 -4.77 5.78
C CYS A 127 -9.88 -5.99 5.73
N LEU A 128 -9.30 -6.23 4.55
CA LEU A 128 -8.38 -7.33 4.32
C LEU A 128 -6.94 -6.84 4.27
N VAL A 129 -6.02 -7.59 4.88
CA VAL A 129 -4.59 -7.37 4.72
C VAL A 129 -3.95 -8.64 4.22
N PHE A 130 -3.29 -8.58 3.07
CA PHE A 130 -2.52 -9.69 2.51
C PHE A 130 -1.04 -9.42 2.71
N SER A 131 -0.38 -10.23 3.53
CA SER A 131 1.08 -10.27 3.62
C SER A 131 1.62 -11.34 2.68
N ALA A 132 2.59 -10.96 1.84
CA ALA A 132 3.14 -11.83 0.81
C ALA A 132 4.65 -11.65 0.61
N ASN A 133 5.26 -12.61 -0.09
CA ASN A 133 6.64 -12.49 -0.54
C ASN A 133 6.74 -11.61 -1.80
N ALA A 134 7.97 -11.32 -2.23
CA ALA A 134 8.24 -10.46 -3.39
C ALA A 134 7.80 -11.06 -4.74
N ASP A 135 7.29 -12.30 -4.76
CA ASP A 135 6.77 -12.99 -5.94
C ASP A 135 5.39 -12.49 -6.40
N ILE A 136 4.69 -11.74 -5.54
CA ILE A 136 3.41 -11.06 -5.86
C ILE A 136 3.65 -9.69 -6.54
N ASP A 137 4.90 -9.29 -6.71
CA ASP A 137 5.29 -8.11 -7.48
C ASP A 137 4.68 -8.14 -8.90
N GLY A 138 4.37 -6.96 -9.43
CA GLY A 138 3.72 -6.83 -10.73
C GLY A 138 2.20 -6.89 -10.68
N LEU A 139 1.60 -6.34 -9.61
CA LEU A 139 0.14 -6.25 -9.46
C LEU A 139 -0.49 -5.47 -10.62
N ALA A 140 -1.59 -6.00 -11.15
CA ALA A 140 -2.32 -5.37 -12.25
C ALA A 140 -3.02 -4.08 -11.78
N THR A 141 -3.18 -3.09 -12.68
CA THR A 141 -3.82 -1.80 -12.39
C THR A 141 -5.22 -1.92 -11.75
N GLU A 142 -5.97 -2.96 -12.15
CA GLU A 142 -7.29 -3.27 -11.58
C GLU A 142 -7.27 -3.62 -10.08
N VAL A 143 -6.14 -4.11 -9.57
CA VAL A 143 -5.88 -4.36 -8.15
C VAL A 143 -5.33 -3.10 -7.49
N THR A 144 -4.31 -2.48 -8.08
CA THR A 144 -3.63 -1.33 -7.46
C THR A 144 -4.53 -0.11 -7.31
N LYS A 145 -5.54 0.06 -8.17
CA LYS A 145 -6.53 1.16 -8.05
C LYS A 145 -7.59 0.95 -6.95
N ARG A 146 -7.63 -0.24 -6.31
CA ARG A 146 -8.65 -0.63 -5.31
C ARG A 146 -8.04 -1.07 -3.97
N ALA A 147 -6.72 -1.18 -3.90
CA ALA A 147 -6.02 -1.67 -2.74
C ALA A 147 -4.85 -0.74 -2.40
N TYR A 148 -4.59 -0.57 -1.12
CA TYR A 148 -3.39 0.09 -0.64
C TYR A 148 -2.21 -0.86 -0.79
N VAL A 149 -1.23 -0.48 -1.62
CA VAL A 149 -0.08 -1.33 -1.95
C VAL A 149 1.15 -0.88 -1.18
N VAL A 150 1.74 -1.80 -0.40
CA VAL A 150 2.87 -1.52 0.49
C VAL A 150 4.08 -2.38 0.09
N PRO A 151 4.96 -1.88 -0.81
CA PRO A 151 6.17 -2.58 -1.21
C PRO A 151 7.27 -2.39 -0.17
N ILE A 152 7.55 -3.43 0.62
CA ILE A 152 8.60 -3.43 1.63
C ILE A 152 9.89 -4.00 1.04
N ALA A 153 10.71 -3.12 0.49
CA ALA A 153 11.95 -3.48 -0.22
C ALA A 153 13.11 -3.86 0.72
N ALA A 154 13.10 -3.35 1.96
CA ALA A 154 14.14 -3.58 2.95
C ALA A 154 13.99 -4.96 3.62
N SER A 155 15.11 -5.60 3.95
CA SER A 155 15.15 -6.84 4.73
C SER A 155 16.04 -6.66 5.95
N ILE A 156 15.56 -7.12 7.10
CA ILE A 156 16.35 -7.26 8.30
C ILE A 156 17.37 -8.40 8.05
N PRO A 157 18.67 -8.21 8.33
CA PRO A 157 19.65 -9.28 8.25
C PRO A 157 19.23 -10.48 9.10
N VAL A 158 19.37 -11.70 8.58
CA VAL A 158 18.95 -12.95 9.25
C VAL A 158 19.58 -13.08 10.65
N SER A 159 20.85 -12.69 10.79
CA SER A 159 21.57 -12.71 12.07
C SER A 159 21.02 -11.72 13.11
N ALA A 160 20.45 -10.61 12.67
CA ALA A 160 19.78 -9.64 13.53
C ALA A 160 18.37 -10.12 13.90
N ALA A 161 17.61 -10.65 12.93
CA ALA A 161 16.29 -11.23 13.18
C ALA A 161 16.33 -12.42 14.15
N ALA A 162 17.31 -13.32 14.00
CA ALA A 162 17.49 -14.47 14.89
C ALA A 162 17.85 -14.08 16.34
N LYS A 163 18.37 -12.87 16.56
CA LYS A 163 18.74 -12.33 17.87
C LYS A 163 17.71 -11.32 18.39
N ASP A 164 16.59 -11.12 17.70
CA ASP A 164 15.62 -10.09 18.00
C ASP A 164 14.78 -10.44 19.24
N ARG A 165 15.32 -10.13 20.41
CA ARG A 165 14.58 -10.17 21.68
C ARG A 165 13.69 -8.94 21.87
N TYR A 166 14.04 -7.83 21.22
CA TYR A 166 13.40 -6.53 21.44
C TYR A 166 11.96 -6.52 20.91
N THR A 167 11.74 -7.00 19.68
CA THR A 167 10.39 -7.11 19.11
C THR A 167 9.50 -8.04 19.92
N ARG A 168 10.04 -9.18 20.37
CA ARG A 168 9.29 -10.13 21.21
C ARG A 168 8.92 -9.53 22.57
N GLN A 169 9.83 -8.78 23.17
CA GLN A 169 9.57 -8.07 24.42
C GLN A 169 8.50 -6.99 24.23
N ILE A 170 8.56 -6.19 23.15
CA ILE A 170 7.52 -5.22 22.82
C ILE A 170 6.17 -5.92 22.70
N GLN A 171 6.08 -6.99 21.90
CA GLN A 171 4.83 -7.71 21.71
C GLN A 171 4.26 -8.24 23.03
N GLN A 172 5.10 -8.67 23.98
CA GLN A 172 4.67 -9.14 25.30
C GLN A 172 4.19 -8.03 26.24
N GLN A 173 4.71 -6.80 26.07
CA GLN A 173 4.43 -5.67 26.96
C GLN A 173 3.39 -4.70 26.39
N VAL A 174 3.17 -4.75 25.07
CA VAL A 174 2.24 -3.85 24.40
C VAL A 174 0.80 -4.21 24.77
N GLY A 175 0.09 -3.22 25.30
CA GLY A 175 -1.35 -3.29 25.55
C GLY A 175 -2.15 -2.48 24.52
N THR A 176 -3.44 -2.29 24.80
CA THR A 176 -4.36 -1.58 23.90
C THR A 176 -4.48 -0.08 24.16
N ALA A 177 -3.68 0.47 25.08
CA ALA A 177 -3.79 1.85 25.53
C ALA A 177 -3.66 2.87 24.39
N LEU A 178 -2.70 2.67 23.49
CA LEU A 178 -2.49 3.55 22.33
C LEU A 178 -3.71 3.58 21.41
N TYR A 179 -4.23 2.41 21.05
CA TYR A 179 -5.38 2.32 20.15
C TYR A 179 -6.66 2.86 20.80
N ARG A 180 -6.85 2.66 22.12
CA ARG A 180 -7.97 3.25 22.86
C ARG A 180 -7.90 4.77 22.91
N ALA A 181 -6.71 5.36 23.12
CA ALA A 181 -6.52 6.80 23.10
C ALA A 181 -6.80 7.38 21.71
N TYR A 182 -6.32 6.70 20.67
CA TYR A 182 -6.62 7.02 19.27
C TYR A 182 -8.12 6.98 18.98
N LEU A 183 -8.82 5.89 19.35
CA LEU A 183 -10.26 5.74 19.13
C LEU A 183 -11.10 6.81 19.83
N GLY A 184 -10.70 7.20 21.06
CA GLY A 184 -11.39 8.23 21.83
C GLY A 184 -11.38 9.61 21.17
N ARG A 185 -10.46 9.86 20.23
CA ARG A 185 -10.34 11.13 19.49
C ARG A 185 -10.81 11.01 18.04
N VAL A 186 -10.42 9.94 17.35
CA VAL A 186 -10.71 9.81 15.91
C VAL A 186 -12.19 9.59 15.61
N LEU A 187 -12.94 8.90 16.47
CA LEU A 187 -14.34 8.58 16.18
C LEU A 187 -15.24 9.83 16.17
N PRO A 188 -15.14 10.76 17.14
CA PRO A 188 -15.77 12.08 17.04
C PRO A 188 -15.35 12.83 15.77
N ASP A 189 -14.04 12.92 15.49
CA ASP A 189 -13.55 13.70 14.35
C ASP A 189 -14.01 13.12 13.00
N LEU A 190 -14.15 11.79 12.90
CA LEU A 190 -14.74 11.14 11.72
C LEU A 190 -16.24 11.39 11.61
N ALA A 191 -16.96 11.49 12.74
CA ALA A 191 -18.39 11.83 12.72
C ALA A 191 -18.62 13.27 12.24
N ASP A 192 -17.71 14.19 12.57
CA ASP A 192 -17.74 15.59 12.13
C ASP A 192 -17.48 15.76 10.62
N LEU A 193 -17.07 14.70 9.92
CA LEU A 193 -17.01 14.68 8.45
C LEU A 193 -18.39 14.54 7.80
N ALA A 194 -19.44 14.20 8.56
CA ALA A 194 -20.78 13.95 8.02
C ALA A 194 -21.32 15.07 7.09
N PRO A 195 -21.18 16.37 7.41
CA PRO A 195 -21.67 17.45 6.55
C PRO A 195 -20.90 17.59 5.23
N GLN A 196 -19.72 16.97 5.12
CA GLN A 196 -18.81 17.16 3.98
C GLN A 196 -19.07 16.15 2.85
N TRP A 197 -19.88 15.11 3.07
CA TRP A 197 -20.13 14.08 2.06
C TRP A 197 -20.90 14.57 0.84
N ASP A 198 -21.70 15.63 1.00
CA ASP A 198 -22.44 16.27 -0.10
C ASP A 198 -21.55 17.13 -1.01
N ASN A 199 -20.27 17.35 -0.64
CA ASN A 199 -19.35 18.09 -1.47
C ASN A 199 -18.91 17.26 -2.70
N PRO A 200 -18.58 17.91 -3.83
CA PRO A 200 -18.03 17.22 -5.01
C PRO A 200 -16.72 16.48 -4.71
N GLU A 201 -15.88 17.05 -3.84
CA GLU A 201 -14.69 16.38 -3.32
C GLU A 201 -15.05 15.74 -1.97
N PRO A 202 -14.90 14.40 -1.83
CA PRO A 202 -15.24 13.70 -0.59
C PRO A 202 -14.27 14.09 0.54
N PRO A 203 -14.69 13.99 1.81
CA PRO A 203 -13.80 14.24 2.93
C PRO A 203 -12.62 13.25 2.95
N ASP A 204 -11.51 13.63 3.59
CA ASP A 204 -10.32 12.78 3.74
C ASP A 204 -10.24 12.18 5.17
N PRO A 205 -10.88 11.03 5.43
CA PRO A 205 -10.82 10.38 6.73
C PRO A 205 -9.41 9.85 7.06
N TYR A 206 -8.52 9.67 6.07
CA TYR A 206 -7.15 9.25 6.30
C TYR A 206 -6.32 10.40 6.89
N GLN A 207 -6.55 11.63 6.42
CA GLN A 207 -5.94 12.82 7.00
C GLN A 207 -6.40 13.03 8.44
N THR A 208 -7.70 12.91 8.71
CA THR A 208 -8.24 13.01 10.07
C THR A 208 -7.61 11.97 10.99
N ALA A 209 -7.65 10.69 10.60
CA ALA A 209 -7.02 9.60 11.33
C ALA A 209 -5.53 9.81 11.57
N SER A 210 -4.79 10.20 10.53
CA SER A 210 -3.34 10.37 10.63
C SER A 210 -2.96 11.53 11.54
N SER A 211 -3.76 12.59 11.57
CA SER A 211 -3.51 13.75 12.45
C SER A 211 -3.69 13.35 13.91
N VAL A 212 -4.79 12.64 14.22
CA VAL A 212 -5.04 12.10 15.57
C VAL A 212 -3.94 11.14 16.02
N LEU A 213 -3.51 10.21 15.14
CA LEU A 213 -2.42 9.30 15.48
C LEU A 213 -1.11 10.04 15.75
N LEU A 214 -0.78 11.05 14.93
CA LEU A 214 0.41 11.88 15.11
C LEU A 214 0.38 12.64 16.43
N GLU A 215 -0.76 13.22 16.80
CA GLU A 215 -0.95 13.92 18.06
C GLU A 215 -0.78 13.00 19.26
N VAL A 216 -1.49 11.86 19.27
CA VAL A 216 -1.39 10.87 20.35
C VAL A 216 0.05 10.37 20.54
N LEU A 217 0.77 10.11 19.44
CA LEU A 217 2.18 9.71 19.52
C LEU A 217 3.07 10.86 20.00
N SER A 218 2.87 12.08 19.50
CA SER A 218 3.70 13.23 19.86
C SER A 218 3.54 13.62 21.32
N GLU A 219 2.32 13.56 21.86
CA GLU A 219 2.03 13.78 23.28
C GLU A 219 2.70 12.72 24.15
N ALA A 220 2.55 11.44 23.80
CA ALA A 220 3.13 10.34 24.58
C ALA A 220 4.66 10.34 24.58
N LEU A 221 5.29 10.81 23.49
CA LEU A 221 6.75 10.86 23.33
C LEU A 221 7.36 12.21 23.72
N GLY A 222 6.55 13.24 23.94
CA GLY A 222 6.99 14.62 24.17
C GLY A 222 7.64 15.29 22.95
N THR A 223 7.67 14.61 21.80
CA THR A 223 8.22 15.11 20.53
C THR A 223 7.58 14.35 19.38
N THR A 224 7.49 15.00 18.22
CA THR A 224 7.07 14.33 16.99
C THR A 224 8.22 13.49 16.42
N PRO A 225 8.04 12.17 16.21
CA PRO A 225 9.07 11.34 15.60
C PRO A 225 9.36 11.78 14.15
N PRO A 226 10.63 11.77 13.69
CA PRO A 226 11.01 12.26 12.36
C PRO A 226 10.46 11.43 11.19
N TRP A 227 9.98 10.21 11.47
CA TRP A 227 9.33 9.33 10.49
C TRP A 227 7.80 9.47 10.48
N ALA A 228 7.21 10.17 11.45
CA ALA A 228 5.77 10.39 11.53
C ALA A 228 5.42 11.69 10.80
N ARG A 229 4.36 11.64 9.98
CA ARG A 229 3.81 12.82 9.30
C ARG A 229 2.29 12.70 9.20
N VAL A 230 1.62 13.78 8.80
CA VAL A 230 0.21 13.66 8.38
C VAL A 230 0.17 12.99 7.01
N LEU A 231 -0.70 11.99 6.87
CA LEU A 231 -0.94 11.22 5.66
C LEU A 231 -2.33 11.51 5.13
N ARG A 232 -2.46 11.63 3.81
CA ARG A 232 -3.72 11.89 3.09
C ARG A 232 -4.15 10.67 2.30
N LEU A 233 -5.41 10.62 1.86
CA LEU A 233 -5.91 9.57 0.96
C LEU A 233 -4.99 9.36 -0.25
N ASP A 234 -4.51 10.45 -0.85
CA ASP A 234 -3.59 10.40 -1.99
C ASP A 234 -2.28 9.69 -1.69
N ASP A 235 -1.76 9.74 -0.45
CA ASP A 235 -0.55 9.01 -0.07
C ASP A 235 -0.76 7.48 -0.19
N TYR A 236 -2.00 7.01 0.02
CA TYR A 236 -2.38 5.60 -0.09
C TYR A 236 -2.67 5.19 -1.54
N LEU A 237 -3.31 6.06 -2.31
CA LEU A 237 -3.65 5.81 -3.71
C LEU A 237 -2.42 5.91 -4.64
N ALA A 238 -1.47 6.79 -4.34
CA ALA A 238 -0.25 6.99 -5.12
C ALA A 238 0.91 6.04 -4.76
N ALA A 239 0.76 5.21 -3.72
CA ALA A 239 1.81 4.27 -3.29
C ALA A 239 2.32 3.32 -4.40
N PRO A 240 1.48 2.75 -5.29
CA PRO A 240 1.94 1.96 -6.43
C PRO A 240 2.83 2.77 -7.39
N ASP A 241 2.42 4.02 -7.66
CA ASP A 241 3.09 4.91 -8.62
C ASP A 241 4.49 5.29 -8.15
N GLY A 242 4.70 5.51 -6.85
CA GLY A 242 6.02 5.78 -6.28
C GLY A 242 7.01 4.64 -6.54
N HIS A 243 6.60 3.40 -6.35
CA HIS A 243 7.47 2.24 -6.59
C HIS A 243 7.79 2.04 -8.08
N ILE A 244 6.80 2.23 -8.95
CA ILE A 244 6.99 2.16 -10.41
C ILE A 244 7.94 3.28 -10.87
N ARG A 245 7.76 4.50 -10.35
CA ARG A 245 8.64 5.64 -10.60
C ARG A 245 10.09 5.32 -10.23
N GLU A 246 10.33 4.86 -9.00
CA GLU A 246 11.67 4.47 -8.54
C GLU A 246 12.29 3.37 -9.40
N THR A 247 11.48 2.38 -9.81
CA THR A 247 11.93 1.30 -10.69
C THR A 247 12.37 1.83 -12.05
N LEU A 248 11.57 2.70 -12.67
CA LEU A 248 11.89 3.33 -13.95
C LEU A 248 13.12 4.24 -13.86
N ILE A 249 13.24 5.03 -12.79
CA ILE A 249 14.43 5.83 -12.54
C ILE A 249 15.64 4.91 -12.45
N ASN A 250 15.62 3.88 -11.61
CA ASN A 250 16.74 2.94 -11.46
C ASN A 250 17.10 2.25 -12.79
N LEU A 251 16.12 1.84 -13.59
CA LEU A 251 16.35 1.29 -14.93
C LEU A 251 17.03 2.30 -15.85
N TRP A 252 16.58 3.55 -15.86
CA TRP A 252 17.22 4.63 -16.62
C TRP A 252 18.67 4.87 -16.18
N GLN A 253 18.96 4.81 -14.87
CA GLN A 253 20.31 5.03 -14.34
C GLN A 253 21.25 3.86 -14.63
N THR A 254 20.77 2.62 -14.58
CA THR A 254 21.60 1.40 -14.66
C THR A 254 21.65 0.79 -16.07
N ARG A 255 20.60 0.98 -16.86
CA ARG A 255 20.43 0.43 -18.21
C ARG A 255 19.81 1.47 -19.17
N PRO A 256 20.44 2.66 -19.34
CA PRO A 256 19.91 3.74 -20.19
C PRO A 256 19.68 3.31 -21.65
N GLN A 257 20.42 2.32 -22.14
CA GLN A 257 20.27 1.77 -23.50
C GLN A 257 18.89 1.17 -23.77
N MET A 258 18.11 0.84 -22.74
CA MET A 258 16.74 0.34 -22.89
C MET A 258 15.75 1.44 -23.27
N PHE A 259 16.16 2.71 -23.19
CA PHE A 259 15.30 3.86 -23.37
C PHE A 259 15.69 4.60 -24.65
N ARG A 260 14.82 4.56 -25.66
CA ARG A 260 15.01 5.31 -26.91
C ARG A 260 14.01 6.45 -26.97
N ILE A 261 14.51 7.67 -26.97
CA ILE A 261 13.69 8.89 -26.90
C ILE A 261 13.52 9.46 -28.30
N ASP A 262 12.28 9.61 -28.75
CA ASP A 262 11.90 10.33 -29.97
C ASP A 262 11.13 11.61 -29.60
N ARG A 263 11.84 12.74 -29.58
CA ARG A 263 11.25 14.04 -29.25
C ARG A 263 10.34 14.55 -30.35
N ALA A 264 10.60 14.20 -31.62
CA ALA A 264 9.78 14.67 -32.74
C ALA A 264 8.41 13.97 -32.72
N ALA A 265 8.38 12.69 -32.37
CA ALA A 265 7.15 11.93 -32.21
C ALA A 265 6.50 12.07 -30.81
N HIS A 266 7.12 12.81 -29.88
CA HIS A 266 6.73 12.87 -28.46
C HIS A 266 6.62 11.49 -27.79
N GLN A 267 7.52 10.57 -28.15
CA GLN A 267 7.51 9.16 -27.74
C GLN A 267 8.77 8.75 -26.98
N LEU A 268 8.59 7.86 -26.02
CA LEU A 268 9.65 7.11 -25.36
C LEU A 268 9.44 5.63 -25.65
N VAL A 269 10.43 4.96 -26.22
CA VAL A 269 10.42 3.51 -26.42
C VAL A 269 11.22 2.86 -25.31
N LEU A 270 10.59 1.96 -24.56
CA LEU A 270 11.20 1.14 -23.52
C LEU A 270 11.36 -0.29 -24.04
N GLU A 271 12.60 -0.69 -24.31
CA GLU A 271 12.95 -1.99 -24.88
C GLU A 271 13.18 -3.04 -23.79
N ALA A 272 12.40 -4.12 -23.83
CA ALA A 272 12.51 -5.24 -22.91
C ALA A 272 13.56 -6.25 -23.40
N SER A 273 14.25 -6.85 -22.43
CA SER A 273 15.22 -7.92 -22.65
C SER A 273 14.54 -9.28 -22.87
N SER A 274 13.27 -9.41 -22.47
CA SER A 274 12.50 -10.66 -22.59
C SER A 274 10.99 -10.39 -22.62
N GLN A 275 10.23 -11.37 -23.11
CA GLN A 275 8.75 -11.34 -23.07
C GLN A 275 8.20 -11.28 -21.63
N THR A 276 8.89 -11.90 -20.67
CA THR A 276 8.50 -11.87 -19.25
C THR A 276 8.62 -10.46 -18.67
N GLU A 277 9.71 -9.77 -18.98
CA GLU A 277 9.93 -8.37 -18.56
C GLU A 277 8.90 -7.43 -19.19
N LEU A 278 8.68 -7.56 -20.50
CA LEU A 278 7.65 -6.81 -21.23
C LEU A 278 6.26 -7.01 -20.62
N GLY A 279 5.90 -8.26 -20.35
CA GLY A 279 4.62 -8.62 -19.74
C GLY A 279 4.44 -8.04 -18.34
N ARG A 280 5.54 -7.91 -17.56
CA ARG A 280 5.52 -7.27 -16.24
C ARG A 280 5.30 -5.77 -16.35
N TRP A 281 6.03 -5.07 -17.21
CA TRP A 281 5.84 -3.63 -17.40
C TRP A 281 4.44 -3.28 -17.90
N ARG A 282 3.92 -4.04 -18.86
CA ARG A 282 2.56 -3.83 -19.38
C ARG A 282 1.48 -3.93 -18.29
N LYS A 283 1.69 -4.79 -17.29
CA LYS A 283 0.75 -4.97 -16.17
C LYS A 283 0.87 -3.88 -15.11
N THR A 284 2.05 -3.28 -14.97
CA THR A 284 2.39 -2.38 -13.86
C THR A 284 2.34 -0.92 -14.24
N LEU A 285 2.82 -0.56 -15.43
CA LEU A 285 2.86 0.84 -15.86
C LEU A 285 1.45 1.44 -15.89
N PRO A 286 1.28 2.67 -15.39
CA PRO A 286 0.01 3.38 -15.54
C PRO A 286 -0.40 3.46 -17.00
N SER A 287 -1.65 3.11 -17.28
CA SER A 287 -2.14 2.99 -18.66
C SER A 287 -2.06 4.30 -19.44
N TYR A 288 -2.17 5.45 -18.77
CA TYR A 288 -2.04 6.78 -19.39
C TYR A 288 -0.62 7.08 -19.89
N LEU A 289 0.39 6.32 -19.44
CA LEU A 289 1.75 6.43 -19.96
C LEU A 289 1.93 5.61 -21.25
N VAL A 290 1.16 4.54 -21.45
CA VAL A 290 1.40 3.55 -22.51
C VAL A 290 0.55 3.86 -23.74
N ILE A 291 1.21 4.10 -24.87
CA ILE A 291 0.57 4.29 -26.18
C ILE A 291 0.23 2.93 -26.79
N GLN A 292 1.25 2.09 -26.98
CA GLN A 292 1.09 0.77 -27.58
C GLN A 292 2.28 -0.15 -27.28
N GLN A 293 2.10 -1.43 -27.56
CA GLN A 293 3.17 -2.43 -27.55
C GLN A 293 3.63 -2.71 -28.99
N ALA A 294 4.95 -2.78 -29.21
CA ALA A 294 5.55 -3.18 -30.48
C ALA A 294 6.67 -4.19 -30.24
N GLN A 295 6.48 -5.44 -30.69
CA GLN A 295 7.43 -6.55 -30.48
C GLN A 295 7.84 -6.69 -29.00
N LEU A 296 9.12 -6.45 -28.67
CA LEU A 296 9.70 -6.46 -27.33
C LEU A 296 9.76 -5.06 -26.68
N SER A 297 8.99 -4.10 -27.18
CA SER A 297 9.04 -2.71 -26.69
C SER A 297 7.67 -2.20 -26.27
N LEU A 298 7.67 -1.28 -25.30
CA LEU A 298 6.53 -0.42 -24.98
C LEU A 298 6.80 0.98 -25.49
N ILE A 299 5.84 1.56 -26.20
CA ILE A 299 5.87 2.94 -26.65
C ILE A 299 5.05 3.75 -25.64
N LEU A 300 5.68 4.76 -25.04
CA LEU A 300 5.14 5.57 -23.97
C LEU A 300 5.03 7.04 -24.41
N HIS A 301 4.09 7.78 -23.81
CA HIS A 301 4.01 9.23 -23.94
C HIS A 301 5.22 9.86 -23.23
N LEU A 302 6.07 10.57 -23.97
CA LEU A 302 7.32 11.10 -23.42
C LEU A 302 7.07 12.13 -22.31
N GLU A 303 6.22 13.12 -22.55
CA GLU A 303 5.98 14.21 -21.60
C GLU A 303 5.29 13.74 -20.32
N GLU A 304 4.29 12.87 -20.46
CA GLU A 304 3.60 12.26 -19.31
C GLU A 304 4.56 11.37 -18.51
N THR A 305 5.47 10.66 -19.19
CA THR A 305 6.50 9.89 -18.50
C THR A 305 7.48 10.80 -17.76
N GLU A 306 7.95 11.89 -18.35
CA GLU A 306 8.83 12.85 -17.66
C GLU A 306 8.15 13.52 -16.45
N ARG A 307 6.86 13.85 -16.58
CA ARG A 307 6.04 14.37 -15.48
C ARG A 307 5.88 13.33 -14.37
N PHE A 308 5.56 12.09 -14.75
CA PHE A 308 5.45 10.97 -13.83
C PHE A 308 6.76 10.69 -13.10
N LEU A 309 7.91 10.80 -13.78
CA LEU A 309 9.22 10.59 -13.17
C LEU A 309 9.71 11.78 -12.34
N GLY A 310 9.13 12.96 -12.53
CA GLY A 310 9.63 14.21 -11.94
C GLY A 310 11.01 14.63 -12.46
N MET A 311 11.42 14.11 -13.62
CA MET A 311 12.71 14.42 -14.23
C MET A 311 12.63 14.39 -15.76
N ARG A 312 13.46 15.21 -16.41
CA ARG A 312 13.64 15.14 -17.86
C ARG A 312 14.62 14.04 -18.24
N LEU A 313 14.21 13.20 -19.18
CA LEU A 313 15.04 12.15 -19.76
C LEU A 313 15.91 12.76 -20.86
N ASN A 314 17.20 12.91 -20.58
CA ASN A 314 18.18 13.48 -21.52
C ASN A 314 19.23 12.44 -21.89
N PRO A 315 19.37 12.09 -23.19
CA PRO A 315 20.29 11.04 -23.62
C PRO A 315 21.79 11.38 -23.49
N ARG A 316 22.18 12.58 -23.03
CA ARG A 316 23.56 13.10 -23.13
C ARG A 316 24.23 13.62 -21.85
N ARG A 317 23.72 13.37 -20.63
CA ARG A 317 24.35 13.89 -19.39
C ARG A 317 24.69 12.79 -18.37
N TRP A 318 25.76 12.03 -18.62
CA TRP A 318 26.31 11.08 -17.64
C TRP A 318 27.83 11.20 -17.41
N TRP A 319 28.50 12.19 -18.01
CA TRP A 319 29.96 12.39 -17.89
C TRP A 319 30.39 13.69 -17.20
N GLN A 320 29.62 14.22 -16.23
CA GLN A 320 30.12 15.31 -15.37
C GLN A 320 29.62 15.17 -13.93
N ARG A 321 30.31 14.33 -13.17
CA ARG A 321 30.66 14.60 -11.76
C ARG A 321 32.10 14.13 -11.56
N ARG A 322 33.04 15.06 -11.76
CA ARG A 322 34.27 15.11 -10.98
C ARG A 322 33.97 15.95 -9.75
#